data_AF-A0A7K3QPJ6-F1
#
_entry.id   AF-A0A7K3QPJ6-F1
#
_cell.length_a   1.000
_cell.length_b   1.000
_cell.length_c   1.000
_cell.angle_alpha   90.00
_cell.angle_beta   90.00
_cell.angle_gamma   90.00
#
_symmetry.space_group_name_H-M   'P 1'
#
loop_
_entity.id
_entity.type
_entity.pdbx_description
1 polymer ?
#
loop_
_entity_poly.entity_id
_entity_poly.type
_entity_poly.pdbx_seq_one_letter_code
_entity_poly.pdbx_strand_id
1 'polypeptide(L)'
;MFLVLLLLPAWAFAAIACTRLCLAAVRATAADRTARADGHGRDLTLYETAFLSGGPSRVADLAMVRMARQRRLLLAHTGWATVVDPRGRDEMERSVIGAIGPQGQSRIAPVRAAAAGTEAVQRLADRLIAAGLAVPFGTGTTVAAGVRQVRAAAVAVLALGTAALLMPTPVDLPRLQIAMWFALPLVLTLSCLAIARMEVHPYPRWASPTGQRLLGEVARRPAGDGDEGSFLMRLAMRGVRALNEPELRAAFTHRDAPGAHREH
;
A
#
# COMPACT_ATOMS: atom_id res chain seq x y z
N MET A 1 -43.48 -17.91 6.45
CA MET A 1 -43.23 -16.95 5.34
C MET A 1 -42.07 -15.98 5.61
N PHE A 2 -41.92 -15.43 6.82
CA PHE A 2 -40.81 -14.50 7.16
C PHE A 2 -39.38 -15.04 6.96
N LEU A 3 -39.16 -16.35 7.17
CA LEU A 3 -37.86 -16.99 6.95
C LEU A 3 -37.39 -16.97 5.48
N VAL A 4 -38.32 -17.05 4.53
CA VAL A 4 -38.02 -17.00 3.09
C VAL A 4 -37.65 -15.59 2.65
N LEU A 5 -38.28 -14.57 3.26
CA LEU A 5 -37.97 -13.15 3.07
C LEU A 5 -36.58 -12.76 3.58
N LEU A 6 -36.05 -13.46 4.59
CA LEU A 6 -34.70 -13.25 5.12
C LEU A 6 -33.61 -14.09 4.41
N LEU A 7 -33.98 -15.22 3.80
CA LEU A 7 -33.04 -16.12 3.10
C LEU A 7 -32.62 -15.59 1.71
N LEU A 8 -33.56 -14.99 1.00
CA LEU A 8 -33.37 -14.37 -0.33
C LEU A 8 -32.25 -13.31 -0.37
N PRO A 9 -32.21 -12.32 0.56
CA PRO A 9 -31.15 -11.32 0.55
C PRO A 9 -29.77 -11.90 0.94
N ALA A 10 -29.72 -12.95 1.77
CA ALA A 10 -28.47 -13.62 2.12
C ALA A 10 -27.83 -14.33 0.91
N TRP A 11 -28.65 -15.01 0.09
CA TRP A 11 -28.20 -15.63 -1.16
C TRP A 11 -27.80 -14.59 -2.21
N ALA A 12 -28.54 -13.48 -2.32
CA ALA A 12 -28.18 -12.38 -3.21
C ALA A 12 -26.79 -11.80 -2.86
N PHE A 13 -26.50 -11.63 -1.56
CA PHE A 13 -25.19 -11.16 -1.10
C PHE A 13 -24.04 -12.13 -1.43
N ALA A 14 -24.27 -13.43 -1.28
CA ALA A 14 -23.29 -14.46 -1.61
C ALA A 14 -22.99 -14.51 -3.13
N ALA A 15 -24.03 -14.40 -3.96
CA ALA A 15 -23.88 -14.33 -5.41
C ALA A 15 -23.04 -13.11 -5.83
N ILE A 16 -23.33 -11.93 -5.26
CA ILE A 16 -22.58 -10.69 -5.54
C ILE A 16 -21.09 -10.82 -5.17
N ALA A 17 -20.78 -11.46 -4.03
CA ALA A 17 -19.39 -11.68 -3.62
C ALA A 17 -18.64 -12.60 -4.60
N CYS A 18 -19.28 -13.69 -5.03
CA CYS A 18 -18.71 -14.63 -6.00
C CYS A 18 -18.49 -13.95 -7.38
N THR A 19 -19.45 -13.18 -7.86
CA THR A 19 -19.31 -12.44 -9.13
C THR A 19 -18.18 -11.42 -9.08
N ARG A 20 -17.99 -10.73 -7.95
CA ARG A 20 -16.90 -9.75 -7.78
C ARG A 20 -15.52 -10.41 -7.78
N LEU A 21 -15.40 -11.60 -7.19
CA LEU A 21 -14.14 -12.35 -7.17
C LEU A 21 -13.79 -12.89 -8.57
N CYS A 22 -14.77 -13.46 -9.28
CA CYS A 22 -14.59 -13.91 -10.66
C CYS A 22 -14.22 -12.74 -11.60
N LEU A 23 -14.87 -11.58 -11.46
CA LEU A 23 -14.53 -10.38 -12.23
C LEU A 23 -13.13 -9.86 -11.91
N ALA A 24 -12.68 -9.94 -10.65
CA ALA A 24 -11.32 -9.56 -10.26
C ALA A 24 -10.27 -10.48 -10.88
N ALA A 25 -10.50 -11.80 -10.85
CA ALA A 25 -9.62 -12.80 -11.47
C ALA A 25 -9.54 -12.63 -12.99
N VAL A 26 -10.68 -12.45 -13.67
CA VAL A 26 -10.72 -12.25 -15.13
C VAL A 26 -10.02 -10.95 -15.52
N ARG A 27 -10.23 -9.85 -14.79
CA ARG A 27 -9.53 -8.58 -15.04
C ARG A 27 -8.02 -8.70 -14.85
N ALA A 28 -7.56 -9.46 -13.87
CA ALA A 28 -6.13 -9.73 -13.67
C ALA A 28 -5.53 -10.50 -14.85
N THR A 29 -6.21 -11.54 -15.34
CA THR A 29 -5.74 -12.34 -16.49
C THR A 29 -5.78 -11.57 -17.81
N ALA A 30 -6.79 -10.72 -18.04
CA ALA A 30 -6.90 -9.90 -19.24
C ALA A 30 -5.78 -8.85 -19.29
N ALA A 31 -5.50 -8.18 -18.17
CA ALA A 31 -4.42 -7.22 -18.07
C ALA A 31 -3.03 -7.85 -18.25
N ASP A 32 -2.84 -9.11 -17.83
CA ASP A 32 -1.61 -9.87 -18.07
C ASP A 32 -1.39 -10.21 -19.56
N ARG A 33 -2.46 -10.35 -20.36
CA ARG A 33 -2.34 -10.60 -21.81
C ARG A 33 -2.03 -9.33 -22.61
N THR A 34 -2.73 -8.22 -22.35
CA THR A 34 -2.45 -6.93 -23.03
C THR A 34 -1.07 -6.39 -22.68
N ALA A 35 -0.64 -6.50 -21.41
CA ALA A 35 0.72 -6.10 -21.01
C ALA A 35 1.85 -6.91 -21.69
N ARG A 36 1.53 -8.01 -22.39
CA ARG A 36 2.50 -8.90 -23.10
C ARG A 36 2.85 -8.34 -24.47
N ALA A 37 2.01 -7.44 -25.00
CA ALA A 37 2.22 -6.78 -26.28
C ALA A 37 3.05 -5.48 -26.18
N ASP A 38 2.95 -4.73 -25.08
CA ASP A 38 3.43 -3.33 -25.04
C ASP A 38 4.80 -3.10 -24.36
N GLY A 39 5.42 -4.15 -23.79
CA GLY A 39 6.52 -4.01 -22.82
C GLY A 39 7.95 -3.98 -23.36
N HIS A 40 8.20 -4.10 -24.66
CA HIS A 40 9.57 -4.21 -25.18
C HIS A 40 10.24 -2.83 -25.34
N GLY A 41 11.20 -2.51 -24.46
CA GLY A 41 12.29 -1.56 -24.79
C GLY A 41 12.44 -0.28 -23.97
N ARG A 42 11.71 -0.06 -22.86
CA ARG A 42 11.88 1.14 -22.03
C ARG A 42 12.75 0.89 -20.79
N ASP A 43 13.81 1.67 -20.64
CA ASP A 43 14.61 1.68 -19.41
C ASP A 43 13.96 2.55 -18.32
N LEU A 44 13.77 1.96 -17.14
CA LEU A 44 13.25 2.65 -15.96
C LEU A 44 14.38 3.41 -15.26
N THR A 45 14.12 4.67 -14.92
CA THR A 45 15.01 5.45 -14.06
C THR A 45 14.98 4.92 -12.61
N LEU A 46 15.96 5.32 -11.79
CA LEU A 46 16.03 4.95 -10.37
C LEU A 46 14.77 5.36 -9.60
N TYR A 47 14.25 6.57 -9.84
CA TYR A 47 13.06 7.07 -9.15
C TYR A 47 11.77 6.40 -9.63
N GLU A 48 11.63 6.12 -10.93
CA GLU A 48 10.50 5.35 -11.46
C GLU A 48 10.50 3.94 -10.88
N THR A 49 11.68 3.29 -10.83
CA THR A 49 11.83 1.96 -10.23
C THR A 49 11.44 1.96 -8.75
N ALA A 50 11.88 2.97 -7.99
CA ALA A 50 11.51 3.14 -6.58
C ALA A 50 10.00 3.34 -6.40
N PHE A 51 9.39 4.18 -7.23
CA PHE A 51 7.96 4.45 -7.19
C PHE A 51 7.15 3.18 -7.52
N LEU A 52 7.49 2.49 -8.59
CA LEU A 52 6.80 1.27 -9.02
C LEU A 52 6.96 0.13 -8.01
N SER A 53 8.12 0.04 -7.33
CA SER A 53 8.41 -1.03 -6.37
C SER A 53 7.86 -0.77 -4.97
N GLY A 54 7.70 0.48 -4.55
CA GLY A 54 7.28 0.78 -3.18
C GLY A 54 6.72 2.18 -2.94
N GLY A 55 6.46 2.95 -3.99
CA GLY A 55 5.74 4.21 -3.91
C GLY A 55 6.56 5.45 -3.54
N PRO A 56 5.91 6.55 -3.14
CA PRO A 56 6.44 7.88 -2.97
C PRO A 56 7.30 7.93 -1.72
N SER A 57 6.93 7.17 -0.68
CA SER A 57 7.79 6.99 0.49
C SER A 57 9.10 6.32 0.10
N ARG A 58 9.09 5.38 -0.86
CA ARG A 58 10.32 4.77 -1.35
C ARG A 58 11.14 5.70 -2.23
N VAL A 59 10.50 6.56 -3.02
CA VAL A 59 11.18 7.64 -3.76
C VAL A 59 11.88 8.59 -2.78
N ALA A 60 11.20 8.98 -1.70
CA ALA A 60 11.76 9.82 -0.65
C ALA A 60 12.95 9.14 0.08
N ASP A 61 12.80 7.86 0.45
CA ASP A 61 13.89 7.07 1.06
C ASP A 61 15.11 7.00 0.13
N LEU A 62 14.89 6.71 -1.15
CA LEU A 62 15.95 6.67 -2.15
C LEU A 62 16.65 8.03 -2.30
N ALA A 63 15.89 9.12 -2.34
CA ALA A 63 16.45 10.47 -2.43
C ALA A 63 17.31 10.81 -1.19
N MET A 64 16.80 10.52 0.02
CA MET A 64 17.54 10.74 1.27
C MET A 64 18.83 9.93 1.32
N VAL A 65 18.80 8.64 0.98
CA VAL A 65 20.01 7.80 0.98
C VAL A 65 21.01 8.26 -0.09
N ARG A 66 20.55 8.61 -1.29
CA ARG A 66 21.42 9.11 -2.35
C ARG A 66 22.11 10.40 -1.93
N MET A 67 21.39 11.33 -1.30
CA MET A 67 21.99 12.55 -0.73
C MET A 67 22.98 12.22 0.40
N ALA A 68 22.69 11.22 1.23
CA ALA A 68 23.55 10.83 2.33
C ALA A 68 24.88 10.23 1.86
N ARG A 69 24.86 9.37 0.84
CA ARG A 69 26.08 8.84 0.23
C ARG A 69 26.92 9.91 -0.44
N GLN A 70 26.29 10.95 -0.98
CA GLN A 70 26.96 12.13 -1.51
C GLN A 70 27.45 13.10 -0.42
N ARG A 71 27.32 12.77 0.87
CA ARG A 71 27.66 13.62 2.03
C ARG A 71 26.91 14.96 2.08
N ARG A 72 25.72 15.00 1.50
CA ARG A 72 24.86 16.20 1.43
C ARG A 72 23.71 16.17 2.43
N LEU A 73 23.45 15.00 3.00
CA LEU A 73 22.49 14.77 4.08
C LEU A 73 23.12 13.84 5.11
N LEU A 74 23.06 14.18 6.39
CA LEU A 74 23.45 13.28 7.47
C LEU A 74 22.20 12.57 7.98
N LEU A 75 22.20 11.24 7.93
CA LEU A 75 21.14 10.41 8.45
C LEU A 75 21.63 9.74 9.73
N ALA A 76 21.20 10.25 10.87
CA ALA A 76 21.58 9.72 12.16
C ALA A 76 20.81 8.43 12.47
N HIS A 77 21.50 7.43 13.03
CA HIS A 77 20.89 6.16 13.47
C HIS A 77 19.75 6.35 14.49
N THR A 78 19.65 7.53 15.12
CA THR A 78 18.57 7.96 16.02
C THR A 78 17.30 8.42 15.31
N GLY A 79 17.26 8.41 13.98
CA GLY A 79 16.09 8.78 13.19
C GLY A 79 16.02 10.25 12.79
N TRP A 80 17.14 10.97 12.83
CA TRP A 80 17.23 12.37 12.41
C TRP A 80 17.89 12.52 11.04
N ALA A 81 17.41 13.48 10.26
CA ALA A 81 18.01 13.92 9.01
C ALA A 81 18.48 15.36 9.15
N THR A 82 19.75 15.62 8.84
CA THR A 82 20.37 16.95 8.89
C THR A 82 20.92 17.32 7.52
N VAL A 83 20.53 18.47 6.99
CA VAL A 83 21.00 18.99 5.71
C VAL A 83 22.42 19.53 5.88
N VAL A 84 23.35 18.97 5.11
CA VAL A 84 24.74 19.45 5.05
C VAL A 84 24.93 20.41 3.87
N ASP A 85 24.31 20.09 2.73
CA ASP A 85 24.30 20.94 1.54
C ASP A 85 22.84 21.26 1.12
N PRO A 86 22.40 22.52 1.24
CA PRO A 86 21.03 22.92 0.94
C PRO A 86 20.73 23.05 -0.57
N ARG A 87 21.71 22.84 -1.46
CA ARG A 87 21.49 22.95 -2.91
C ARG A 87 20.98 21.65 -3.50
N GLY A 88 19.67 21.47 -3.65
CA GLY A 88 19.09 20.28 -4.29
C GLY A 88 19.39 20.20 -5.80
N ARG A 89 19.99 19.10 -6.26
CA ARG A 89 20.40 18.88 -7.67
C ARG A 89 19.25 18.47 -8.58
N ASP A 90 18.23 17.83 -8.02
CA ASP A 90 17.00 17.51 -8.73
C ASP A 90 15.75 17.80 -7.90
N GLU A 91 14.59 17.55 -8.51
CA GLU A 91 13.28 17.84 -7.93
C GLU A 91 13.00 17.04 -6.65
N MET A 92 13.52 15.82 -6.55
CA MET A 92 13.32 14.94 -5.39
C MET A 92 14.20 15.38 -4.24
N GLU A 93 15.45 15.76 -4.50
CA GLU A 93 16.33 16.34 -3.47
C GLU A 93 15.78 17.67 -2.95
N ARG A 94 15.29 18.55 -3.84
CA ARG A 94 14.64 19.80 -3.43
C ARG A 94 13.40 19.54 -2.56
N SER A 95 12.65 18.48 -2.86
CA SER A 95 11.51 18.05 -2.05
C SER A 95 11.95 17.60 -0.65
N VAL A 96 13.04 16.85 -0.53
CA VAL A 96 13.59 16.42 0.78
C VAL A 96 14.09 17.62 1.59
N ILE A 97 14.86 18.52 0.96
CA ILE A 97 15.39 19.73 1.63
C ILE A 97 14.24 20.64 2.10
N GLY A 98 13.24 20.86 1.25
CA GLY A 98 12.05 21.61 1.60
C GLY A 98 11.24 20.96 2.73
N ALA A 99 11.15 19.63 2.76
CA ALA A 99 10.47 18.88 3.82
C ALA A 99 11.21 18.91 5.17
N ILE A 100 12.54 19.05 5.17
CA ILE A 100 13.32 19.25 6.41
C ILE A 100 13.11 20.66 6.96
N GLY A 101 12.95 21.64 6.08
CA GLY A 101 12.67 23.02 6.45
C GLY A 101 13.93 23.83 6.81
N PRO A 102 13.77 25.13 7.11
CA PRO A 102 14.86 26.07 7.30
C PRO A 102 15.74 25.79 8.53
N GLN A 103 15.24 25.00 9.49
CA GLN A 103 15.99 24.58 10.67
C GLN A 103 17.15 23.63 10.33
N GLY A 104 17.18 23.08 9.11
CA GLY A 104 18.27 22.22 8.63
C GLY A 104 18.31 20.83 9.27
N GLN A 105 17.44 20.52 10.23
CA GLN A 105 17.33 19.20 10.85
C GLN A 105 15.87 18.86 11.16
N SER A 106 15.48 17.60 10.92
CA SER A 106 14.14 17.10 11.22
C SER A 106 14.14 15.57 11.33
N ARG A 107 13.08 14.99 11.91
CA ARG A 107 12.96 13.53 12.02
C ARG A 107 12.70 12.91 10.64
N ILE A 108 13.28 11.74 10.37
CA ILE A 108 13.18 11.06 9.08
C ILE A 108 11.73 10.69 8.74
N ALA A 109 10.94 10.25 9.73
CA ALA A 109 9.55 9.84 9.49
C ALA A 109 8.64 10.96 8.94
N PRO A 110 8.55 12.16 9.56
CA PRO A 110 7.78 13.27 9.01
C PRO A 110 8.39 13.81 7.71
N VAL A 111 9.72 13.89 7.59
CA VAL A 111 10.39 14.31 6.34
C VAL A 111 10.01 13.39 5.19
N ARG A 112 10.02 12.07 5.41
CA ARG A 112 9.61 11.08 4.41
C ARG A 112 8.16 11.25 4.00
N ALA A 113 7.26 11.50 4.95
CA ALA A 113 5.84 11.70 4.67
C ALA A 113 5.61 12.99 3.87
N ALA A 114 6.25 14.09 4.26
CA ALA A 114 6.16 15.38 3.56
C ALA A 114 6.79 15.32 2.17
N ALA A 115 8.00 14.76 2.03
CA ALA A 115 8.69 14.60 0.75
C ALA A 115 7.92 13.67 -0.21
N ALA A 116 7.25 12.64 0.31
CA ALA A 116 6.39 11.77 -0.49
C ALA A 116 5.12 12.46 -1.01
N GLY A 117 4.68 13.53 -0.35
CA GLY A 117 3.49 14.30 -0.71
C GLY A 117 3.75 15.53 -1.58
N THR A 118 4.97 15.73 -2.08
CA THR A 118 5.28 16.91 -2.89
C THR A 118 4.78 16.79 -4.33
N GLU A 119 4.57 17.94 -4.97
CA GLU A 119 4.19 18.03 -6.38
C GLU A 119 5.19 17.33 -7.32
N ALA A 120 6.48 17.27 -6.96
CA ALA A 120 7.48 16.57 -7.76
C ALA A 120 7.19 15.05 -7.84
N VAL A 121 6.80 14.46 -6.70
CA VAL A 121 6.45 13.04 -6.63
C VAL A 121 5.09 12.79 -7.28
N GLN A 122 4.14 13.72 -7.15
CA GLN A 122 2.86 13.65 -7.86
C GLN A 122 3.05 13.71 -9.38
N ARG A 123 3.87 14.64 -9.90
CA ARG A 123 4.20 14.70 -11.33
C ARG A 123 4.87 13.43 -11.83
N LEU A 124 5.72 12.79 -11.02
CA LEU A 124 6.28 11.47 -11.35
C LEU A 124 5.20 10.40 -11.44
N ALA A 125 4.28 10.36 -10.48
CA ALA A 125 3.15 9.44 -10.47
C ALA A 125 2.28 9.62 -11.71
N ASP A 126 1.91 10.86 -12.03
CA ASP A 126 1.05 11.20 -13.16
C ASP A 126 1.68 10.78 -14.50
N ARG A 127 3.01 10.99 -14.67
CA ARG A 127 3.72 10.49 -15.86
C ARG A 127 3.72 8.97 -15.95
N LEU A 128 3.91 8.27 -14.84
CA LEU A 128 3.88 6.80 -14.82
C LEU A 128 2.47 6.26 -15.07
N ILE A 129 1.44 6.94 -14.60
CA ILE A 129 0.04 6.62 -14.87
C ILE A 129 -0.28 6.86 -16.35
N ALA A 130 0.11 8.00 -16.91
CA ALA A 130 -0.05 8.32 -18.32
C ALA A 130 0.67 7.31 -19.24
N ALA A 131 1.81 6.79 -18.80
CA ALA A 131 2.55 5.72 -19.47
C ALA A 131 1.95 4.32 -19.26
N GLY A 132 0.86 4.19 -18.48
CA GLY A 132 0.24 2.90 -18.15
C GLY A 132 1.11 2.01 -17.26
N LEU A 133 2.17 2.54 -16.65
CA LEU A 133 3.12 1.80 -15.80
C LEU A 133 2.72 1.80 -14.33
N ALA A 134 1.99 2.82 -13.88
CA ALA A 134 1.47 2.92 -12.52
C ALA A 134 -0.07 2.93 -12.50
N VAL A 135 -0.63 2.39 -11.43
CA VAL A 135 -2.08 2.45 -11.18
C VAL A 135 -2.41 3.81 -10.54
N PRO A 136 -3.48 4.51 -10.95
CA PRO A 136 -3.85 5.81 -10.41
C PRO A 136 -3.94 5.83 -8.88
N PHE A 137 -3.05 6.60 -8.26
CA PHE A 137 -3.07 6.88 -6.83
C PHE A 137 -4.07 8.00 -6.56
N GLY A 138 -5.10 7.69 -5.77
CA GLY A 138 -6.22 8.61 -5.48
C GLY A 138 -7.53 7.91 -5.16
N THR A 139 -7.65 6.62 -5.50
CA THR A 139 -8.80 5.77 -5.15
C THR A 139 -8.62 5.01 -3.84
N GLY A 140 -7.64 5.39 -3.00
CA GLY A 140 -7.48 4.82 -1.65
C GLY A 140 -8.72 5.02 -0.76
N THR A 141 -9.60 5.95 -1.12
CA THR A 141 -10.91 6.12 -0.51
C THR A 141 -11.93 5.09 -0.96
N THR A 142 -11.85 4.48 -2.15
CA THR A 142 -12.85 3.53 -2.65
C THR A 142 -12.61 2.11 -2.16
N VAL A 143 -11.36 1.68 -2.00
CA VAL A 143 -11.05 0.36 -1.39
C VAL A 143 -11.27 0.42 0.12
N ALA A 144 -10.83 1.49 0.79
CA ALA A 144 -11.13 1.70 2.21
C ALA A 144 -12.63 1.93 2.47
N ALA A 145 -13.35 2.62 1.57
CA ALA A 145 -14.81 2.72 1.63
C ALA A 145 -15.48 1.38 1.35
N GLY A 146 -14.97 0.58 0.41
CA GLY A 146 -15.46 -0.77 0.13
C GLY A 146 -15.29 -1.69 1.35
N VAL A 147 -14.15 -1.63 2.02
CA VAL A 147 -13.91 -2.37 3.28
C VAL A 147 -14.80 -1.85 4.41
N ARG A 148 -15.01 -0.54 4.53
CA ARG A 148 -15.96 0.05 5.49
C ARG A 148 -17.41 -0.37 5.21
N GLN A 149 -17.79 -0.47 3.94
CA GLN A 149 -19.14 -0.86 3.52
C GLN A 149 -19.39 -2.36 3.74
N VAL A 150 -18.39 -3.21 3.50
CA VAL A 150 -18.44 -4.64 3.86
C VAL A 150 -18.47 -4.82 5.38
N ARG A 151 -17.74 -3.99 6.14
CA ARG A 151 -17.80 -3.99 7.61
C ARG A 151 -19.16 -3.54 8.14
N ALA A 152 -19.76 -2.51 7.54
CA ALA A 152 -21.11 -2.05 7.87
C ALA A 152 -22.17 -3.14 7.55
N ALA A 153 -22.03 -3.82 6.41
CA ALA A 153 -22.90 -4.94 6.05
C ALA A 153 -22.76 -6.11 7.04
N ALA A 154 -21.55 -6.45 7.49
CA ALA A 154 -21.34 -7.48 8.50
C ALA A 154 -21.99 -7.12 9.85
N VAL A 155 -21.90 -5.85 10.27
CA VAL A 155 -22.57 -5.35 11.48
C VAL A 155 -24.09 -5.41 11.33
N ALA A 156 -24.63 -5.06 10.15
CA ALA A 156 -26.06 -5.14 9.88
C ALA A 156 -26.59 -6.58 9.92
N VAL A 157 -25.85 -7.54 9.36
CA VAL A 157 -26.19 -8.98 9.41
C VAL A 157 -26.17 -9.50 10.85
N LEU A 158 -25.18 -9.10 11.64
CA LEU A 158 -25.13 -9.43 13.07
C LEU A 158 -26.32 -8.82 13.83
N ALA A 159 -26.64 -7.55 13.58
CA ALA A 159 -27.76 -6.87 14.22
C ALA A 159 -29.11 -7.54 13.89
N LEU A 160 -29.32 -7.89 12.62
CA LEU A 160 -30.53 -8.62 12.17
C LEU A 160 -30.60 -10.02 12.76
N GLY A 161 -29.47 -10.75 12.85
CA GLY A 161 -29.40 -12.05 13.51
C GLY A 161 -29.73 -11.98 15.00
N THR A 162 -29.21 -10.97 15.71
CA THR A 162 -29.53 -10.74 17.12
C THR A 162 -30.99 -10.34 17.33
N ALA A 163 -31.56 -9.50 16.46
CA ALA A 163 -32.96 -9.11 16.53
C ALA A 163 -33.91 -10.30 16.27
N ALA A 164 -33.54 -11.21 15.36
CA ALA A 164 -34.28 -12.44 15.11
C ALA A 164 -34.27 -13.41 16.30
N LEU A 165 -33.19 -13.44 17.09
CA LEU A 165 -33.08 -14.23 18.33
C LEU A 165 -33.87 -13.63 19.51
N LEU A 166 -34.10 -12.31 19.48
CA LEU A 166 -34.87 -11.58 20.50
C LEU A 166 -36.38 -11.59 20.24
N MET A 167 -36.83 -11.93 19.04
CA MET A 167 -38.26 -12.07 18.72
C MET A 167 -38.85 -13.32 19.39
N PRO A 168 -40.02 -13.21 20.06
CA PRO A 168 -40.68 -14.35 20.68
C PRO A 168 -41.10 -15.36 19.62
N THR A 169 -40.55 -16.57 19.73
CA THR A 169 -40.75 -17.68 18.80
C THR A 169 -41.92 -18.56 19.26
N PRO A 170 -42.85 -18.95 18.36
CA PRO A 170 -43.85 -19.99 18.65
C PRO A 170 -43.18 -21.33 18.98
N VAL A 171 -43.84 -22.11 19.82
CA VAL A 171 -43.26 -23.09 20.78
C VAL A 171 -42.58 -24.34 20.20
N ASP A 172 -42.46 -24.51 18.87
CA ASP A 172 -42.07 -25.81 18.27
C ASP A 172 -40.84 -25.80 17.34
N LEU A 173 -40.01 -24.76 17.35
CA LEU A 173 -38.73 -24.78 16.62
C LEU A 173 -37.51 -24.69 17.56
N PRO A 174 -36.62 -25.71 17.61
CA PRO A 174 -35.45 -25.67 18.45
C PRO A 174 -34.52 -24.52 18.01
N ARG A 175 -34.27 -23.57 18.92
CA ARG A 175 -33.46 -22.35 18.69
C ARG A 175 -32.08 -22.61 18.08
N LEU A 176 -31.52 -23.78 18.32
CA LEU A 176 -30.25 -24.24 17.75
C LEU A 176 -30.31 -24.38 16.21
N GLN A 177 -31.45 -24.78 15.65
CA GLN A 177 -31.66 -24.91 14.21
C GLN A 177 -31.62 -23.54 13.53
N ILE A 178 -32.24 -22.53 14.14
CA ILE A 178 -32.25 -21.15 13.65
C ILE A 178 -30.84 -20.55 13.68
N ALA A 179 -30.08 -20.80 14.76
CA ALA A 179 -28.69 -20.38 14.87
C ALA A 179 -27.80 -21.02 13.79
N MET A 180 -28.00 -22.30 13.46
CA MET A 180 -27.24 -22.99 12.40
C MET A 180 -27.46 -22.39 11.01
N TRP A 181 -28.70 -22.00 10.69
CA TRP A 181 -29.04 -21.39 9.40
C TRP A 181 -28.41 -19.99 9.22
N PHE A 182 -28.20 -19.25 10.31
CA PHE A 182 -27.52 -17.95 10.31
C PHE A 182 -25.99 -18.04 10.49
N ALA A 183 -25.49 -19.13 11.07
CA ALA A 183 -24.05 -19.37 11.21
C ALA A 183 -23.36 -19.52 9.84
N LEU A 184 -24.03 -20.13 8.86
CA LEU A 184 -23.47 -20.34 7.52
C LEU A 184 -23.15 -19.02 6.78
N PRO A 185 -24.09 -18.05 6.63
CA PRO A 185 -23.79 -16.74 6.04
C PRO A 185 -22.85 -15.89 6.91
N LEU A 186 -22.85 -16.06 8.23
CA LEU A 186 -21.91 -15.37 9.12
C LEU A 186 -20.47 -15.86 8.91
N VAL A 187 -20.26 -17.18 8.83
CA VAL A 187 -18.94 -17.77 8.54
C VAL A 187 -18.49 -17.38 7.13
N LEU A 188 -19.40 -17.31 6.15
CA LEU A 188 -19.07 -16.90 4.79
C LEU A 188 -18.70 -15.41 4.68
N THR A 189 -19.38 -14.52 5.43
CA THR A 189 -19.04 -13.09 5.47
C THR A 189 -17.75 -12.84 6.25
N LEU A 190 -17.50 -13.58 7.35
CA LEU A 190 -16.24 -13.55 8.09
C LEU A 190 -15.07 -14.10 7.27
N SER A 191 -15.26 -15.17 6.50
CA SER A 191 -14.21 -15.73 5.64
C SER A 191 -13.91 -14.79 4.47
N CYS A 192 -14.92 -14.16 3.85
CA CYS A 192 -14.69 -13.13 2.85
C CYS A 192 -13.97 -11.90 3.41
N LEU A 193 -14.29 -11.50 4.66
CA LEU A 193 -13.61 -10.41 5.35
C LEU A 193 -12.18 -10.80 5.75
N ALA A 194 -11.94 -12.04 6.12
CA ALA A 194 -10.62 -12.57 6.44
C ALA A 194 -9.74 -12.64 5.18
N ILE A 195 -10.27 -13.11 4.05
CA ILE A 195 -9.58 -13.11 2.74
C ILE A 195 -9.28 -11.68 2.31
N ALA A 196 -10.26 -10.77 2.40
CA ALA A 196 -10.03 -9.36 2.12
C ALA A 196 -9.01 -8.74 3.07
N ARG A 197 -9.01 -9.06 4.37
CA ARG A 197 -8.00 -8.58 5.32
C ARG A 197 -6.59 -9.13 5.03
N MET A 198 -6.50 -10.38 4.59
CA MET A 198 -5.24 -11.04 4.24
C MET A 198 -4.66 -10.50 2.92
N GLU A 199 -5.49 -10.16 1.93
CA GLU A 199 -5.05 -9.53 0.68
C GLU A 199 -4.88 -8.01 0.76
N VAL A 200 -5.64 -7.32 1.62
CA VAL A 200 -5.62 -5.85 1.80
C VAL A 200 -4.59 -5.42 2.85
N HIS A 201 -3.73 -6.32 3.33
CA HIS A 201 -2.57 -5.89 4.10
C HIS A 201 -1.63 -5.05 3.23
N PRO A 202 -1.20 -3.90 3.75
CA PRO A 202 -1.10 -2.69 2.94
C PRO A 202 0.27 -2.59 2.28
N TYR A 203 0.38 -3.15 1.09
CA TYR A 203 1.22 -2.55 0.06
C TYR A 203 0.38 -2.48 -1.21
N PRO A 204 -0.23 -1.32 -1.54
CA PRO A 204 -0.79 -1.15 -2.86
C PRO A 204 0.32 -1.46 -3.87
N ARG A 205 0.08 -2.37 -4.80
CA ARG A 205 1.03 -2.62 -5.89
C ARG A 205 0.97 -1.40 -6.80
N TRP A 206 1.98 -0.54 -6.70
CA TRP A 206 2.07 0.74 -7.42
C TRP A 206 2.22 0.52 -8.92
N ALA A 207 2.93 -0.55 -9.28
CA ALA A 207 3.11 -0.98 -10.65
C ALA A 207 1.86 -1.65 -11.23
N SER A 208 1.44 -1.18 -12.41
CA SER A 208 0.52 -1.90 -13.29
C SER A 208 1.14 -3.23 -13.73
N PRO A 209 0.38 -4.16 -14.33
CA PRO A 209 0.95 -5.39 -14.89
C PRO A 209 2.11 -5.14 -15.87
N THR A 210 2.02 -4.08 -16.68
CA THR A 210 3.11 -3.64 -17.57
C THR A 210 4.32 -3.15 -16.77
N GLY A 211 4.11 -2.30 -15.75
CA GLY A 211 5.18 -1.86 -14.85
C GLY A 211 5.87 -3.00 -14.10
N GLN A 212 5.12 -4.03 -13.69
CA GLN A 212 5.66 -5.21 -12.99
C GLN A 212 6.62 -6.02 -13.86
N ARG A 213 6.37 -6.07 -15.17
CA ARG A 213 7.27 -6.78 -16.10
C ARG A 213 8.56 -6.02 -16.35
N LEU A 214 8.47 -4.71 -16.55
CA LEU A 214 9.67 -3.87 -16.65
C LEU A 214 10.51 -3.95 -15.37
N LEU A 215 9.86 -3.93 -14.20
CA LEU A 215 10.55 -4.19 -12.93
C LEU A 215 11.20 -5.58 -12.90
N GLY A 216 10.53 -6.60 -13.43
CA GLY A 216 11.07 -7.96 -13.54
C GLY A 216 12.24 -8.07 -14.52
N GLU A 217 12.29 -7.27 -15.57
CA GLU A 217 13.44 -7.17 -16.49
C GLU A 217 14.62 -6.45 -15.82
N VAL A 218 14.37 -5.32 -15.16
CA VAL A 218 15.39 -4.59 -14.39
C VAL A 218 15.96 -5.48 -13.26
N ALA A 219 15.12 -6.26 -12.59
CA ALA A 219 15.54 -7.18 -11.53
C ALA A 219 16.43 -8.33 -12.04
N ARG A 220 16.29 -8.72 -13.31
CA ARG A 220 17.06 -9.79 -13.95
C ARG A 220 18.39 -9.32 -14.52
N ARG A 221 18.58 -8.00 -14.68
CA ARG A 221 19.87 -7.46 -15.14
C ARG A 221 20.94 -7.73 -14.09
N PRO A 222 22.11 -8.28 -14.49
CA PRO A 222 23.20 -8.51 -13.56
C PRO A 222 23.59 -7.18 -12.93
N ALA A 223 23.61 -7.13 -11.60
CA ALA A 223 24.13 -5.98 -10.90
C ALA A 223 25.62 -5.87 -11.24
N GLY A 224 26.03 -4.76 -11.86
CA GLY A 224 27.45 -4.47 -12.06
C GLY A 224 28.15 -4.50 -10.71
N ASP A 225 29.31 -5.15 -10.65
CA ASP A 225 30.04 -5.36 -9.41
C ASP A 225 30.41 -4.01 -8.76
N GLY A 226 30.05 -3.84 -7.49
CA GLY A 226 30.46 -2.69 -6.65
C GLY A 226 29.97 -1.28 -7.00
N ASP A 227 29.29 -1.03 -8.12
CA ASP A 227 28.95 0.35 -8.53
C ASP A 227 27.85 1.00 -7.67
N GLU A 228 27.99 2.31 -7.40
CA GLU A 228 27.04 3.16 -6.67
C GLU A 228 25.63 3.05 -7.26
N GLY A 229 25.53 3.02 -8.59
CA GLY A 229 24.26 2.86 -9.30
C GLY A 229 23.57 1.53 -8.99
N SER A 230 24.32 0.43 -8.90
CA SER A 230 23.81 -0.91 -8.57
C SER A 230 23.24 -0.96 -7.14
N PHE A 231 23.89 -0.28 -6.19
CA PHE A 231 23.39 -0.15 -4.83
C PHE A 231 22.07 0.63 -4.77
N LEU A 232 22.02 1.81 -5.40
CA LEU A 232 20.82 2.65 -5.43
C LEU A 232 19.66 1.95 -6.15
N MET A 233 19.95 1.18 -7.20
CA MET A 233 18.95 0.36 -7.88
C MET A 233 18.42 -0.76 -6.96
N ARG A 234 19.30 -1.43 -6.21
CA ARG A 234 18.88 -2.43 -5.22
C ARG A 234 18.00 -1.82 -4.13
N LEU A 235 18.34 -0.61 -3.66
CA LEU A 235 17.54 0.17 -2.73
C LEU A 235 16.18 0.57 -3.34
N ALA A 236 16.14 0.99 -4.60
CA ALA A 236 14.89 1.29 -5.32
C ALA A 236 13.96 0.06 -5.39
N MET A 237 14.53 -1.12 -5.67
CA MET A 237 13.77 -2.37 -5.81
C MET A 237 13.30 -2.96 -4.47
N ARG A 238 14.16 -2.98 -3.45
CA ARG A 238 13.90 -3.69 -2.18
C ARG A 238 13.63 -2.77 -0.99
N GLY A 239 13.88 -1.48 -1.13
CA GLY A 239 13.75 -0.49 -0.07
C GLY A 239 14.87 -0.59 0.95
N VAL A 240 14.71 0.16 2.05
CA VAL A 240 15.70 0.33 3.13
C VAL A 240 16.21 -1.00 3.72
N ARG A 241 15.44 -2.09 3.62
CA ARG A 241 15.89 -3.43 4.06
C ARG A 241 17.09 -3.98 3.29
N ALA A 242 17.38 -3.44 2.10
CA ALA A 242 18.53 -3.83 1.30
C ALA A 242 19.80 -3.00 1.57
N LEU A 243 19.76 -2.06 2.52
CA LEU A 243 20.95 -1.36 2.99
C LEU A 243 21.85 -2.34 3.75
N ASN A 244 23.13 -2.37 3.40
CA ASN A 244 24.12 -3.20 4.08
C ASN A 244 24.55 -2.56 5.42
N GLU A 245 24.48 -1.23 5.51
CA GLU A 245 24.88 -0.46 6.69
C GLU A 245 23.78 -0.51 7.77
N PRO A 246 24.04 -1.14 8.93
CA PRO A 246 23.02 -1.31 9.97
C PRO A 246 22.60 0.03 10.60
N GLU A 247 23.51 0.99 10.72
CA GLU A 247 23.23 2.32 11.28
C GLU A 247 22.26 3.12 10.40
N LEU A 248 22.49 3.07 9.08
CA LEU A 248 21.62 3.75 8.12
C LEU A 248 20.23 3.11 8.10
N ARG A 249 20.17 1.77 8.15
CA ARG A 249 18.90 1.05 8.28
C ARG A 249 18.18 1.40 9.60
N ALA A 250 18.92 1.54 10.70
CA ALA A 250 18.36 1.93 12.00
C ALA A 250 17.68 3.31 11.93
N ALA A 251 18.29 4.26 11.23
CA ALA A 251 17.76 5.62 11.04
C ALA A 251 16.31 5.62 10.50
N PHE A 252 16.01 4.76 9.53
CA PHE A 252 14.66 4.66 8.94
C PHE A 252 13.67 3.83 9.76
N THR A 253 14.17 2.93 10.61
CA THR A 253 13.34 2.05 11.45
C THR A 253 12.92 2.68 12.78
N HIS A 254 13.57 3.79 13.16
CA HIS A 254 13.23 4.52 14.38
C HIS A 254 11.81 5.08 14.25
N ARG A 255 10.84 4.38 14.85
CA ARG A 255 9.48 4.89 15.04
C ARG A 255 9.54 5.99 16.08
N ASP A 256 8.84 7.08 15.81
CA ASP A 256 8.57 8.09 16.83
C ASP A 256 7.94 7.40 18.05
N ALA A 257 8.74 7.17 19.09
CA ALA A 257 8.18 7.07 20.41
C ALA A 257 7.50 8.43 20.66
N PRO A 258 6.19 8.49 20.94
CA PRO A 258 5.55 9.74 21.28
C PRO A 258 6.29 10.28 22.51
N GLY A 259 6.98 11.40 22.33
CA GLY A 259 7.78 12.01 23.36
C GLY A 259 6.87 12.34 24.53
N ALA A 260 7.16 11.75 25.68
CA ALA A 260 6.77 12.28 26.96
C ALA A 260 7.33 13.70 27.05
N HIS A 261 6.51 14.69 26.74
CA HIS A 261 6.65 16.02 27.32
C HIS A 261 6.37 15.86 28.82
N ARG A 262 7.43 15.54 29.58
CA ARG A 262 7.49 15.91 31.00
C ARG A 262 7.92 17.36 31.01
N GLU A 263 6.95 18.24 31.22
CA GLU A 263 7.21 19.60 31.63
C GLU A 263 7.57 19.63 33.11
N HIS A 264 8.43 20.60 33.43
CA HIS A 264 9.01 20.93 34.72
C HIS A 264 7.98 21.42 35.73
#